data_AF-A0A218X6D5-F1
#
_entry.id   AF-A0A218X6D5-F1
#
_cell.length_a   1.000
_cell.length_b   1.000
_cell.length_c   1.000
_cell.angle_alpha   90.00
_cell.angle_beta   90.00
_cell.angle_gamma   90.00
#
_symmetry.space_group_name_H-M   'P 1'
#
loop_
_entity.id
_entity.type
_entity.pdbx_description
1 polymer ?
#
loop_
_entity_poly.entity_id
_entity_poly.type
_entity_poly.pdbx_seq_one_letter_code
_entity_poly.pdbx_strand_id
1 'polypeptide(L)'
;MAKLALLFALFVLPAIAVAARPTKHPLVVRGRVYCDPCKAGFETSASTFIAGAKVKVECRHRQTSKLLYSREATTDSTGTYVIPVSEDHKDECCDAMLVSSPHPTCNIPTEGRDKARVILTRNNGICTDDRFANSMGFMTAQPMAVCAQILQQYQEFDD
;
A
#
# COMPACT_ATOMS: atom_id res chain seq x y z
N MET A 1 -48.30 17.81 3.74
CA MET A 1 -47.27 17.23 2.86
C MET A 1 -46.07 18.15 2.67
N ALA A 2 -46.23 19.38 2.14
CA ALA A 2 -45.11 20.31 1.91
C ALA A 2 -44.31 20.67 3.17
N LYS A 3 -44.98 20.95 4.31
CA LYS A 3 -44.31 21.26 5.59
C LYS A 3 -43.50 20.08 6.15
N LEU A 4 -43.97 18.85 5.95
CA LEU A 4 -43.30 17.64 6.41
C LEU A 4 -42.09 17.30 5.51
N ALA A 5 -42.23 17.49 4.20
CA ALA A 5 -41.13 17.37 3.25
C ALA A 5 -40.05 18.44 3.48
N LEU A 6 -40.45 19.67 3.82
CA LEU A 6 -39.52 20.74 4.16
C LEU A 6 -38.74 20.45 5.45
N LEU A 7 -39.42 19.96 6.50
CA LEU A 7 -38.78 19.51 7.73
C LEU A 7 -37.81 18.34 7.47
N PHE A 8 -38.23 17.33 6.70
CA PHE A 8 -37.36 16.21 6.34
C PHE A 8 -36.12 16.67 5.57
N ALA A 9 -36.28 17.56 4.58
CA ALA A 9 -35.16 18.16 3.87
C ALA A 9 -34.22 18.93 4.82
N LEU A 10 -34.76 19.68 5.78
CA LEU A 10 -33.98 20.46 6.75
C LEU A 10 -33.08 19.60 7.64
N PHE A 11 -33.52 18.38 7.99
CA PHE A 11 -32.73 17.45 8.81
C PHE A 11 -31.80 16.55 7.99
N VAL A 12 -32.20 16.18 6.78
CA VAL A 12 -31.45 15.21 5.96
C VAL A 12 -30.36 15.88 5.12
N LEU A 13 -30.60 17.09 4.58
CA LEU A 13 -29.60 17.81 3.76
C LEU A 13 -28.28 18.08 4.52
N PRO A 14 -28.28 18.53 5.79
CA PRO A 14 -27.05 18.71 6.55
C PRO A 14 -26.30 17.40 6.79
N ALA A 15 -27.02 16.31 7.05
CA ALA A 15 -26.42 14.99 7.27
C ALA A 15 -25.71 14.47 6.01
N ILE A 16 -26.34 14.62 4.84
CA ILE A 16 -25.73 14.28 3.54
C ILE A 16 -24.52 15.18 3.28
N ALA A 17 -24.63 16.49 3.54
CA ALA A 17 -23.54 17.43 3.33
C ALA A 17 -22.33 17.15 4.23
N VAL A 18 -22.52 16.63 5.45
CA VAL A 18 -21.43 16.20 6.33
C VAL A 18 -20.82 14.88 5.84
N ALA A 19 -21.64 13.91 5.43
CA ALA A 19 -21.18 12.62 4.92
C ALA A 19 -20.41 12.73 3.58
N ALA A 20 -20.73 13.74 2.76
CA ALA A 20 -20.09 13.97 1.46
C ALA A 20 -18.81 14.82 1.54
N ARG A 21 -18.45 15.38 2.71
CA ARG A 21 -17.23 16.18 2.84
C ARG A 21 -16.00 15.28 2.84
N PRO A 22 -15.01 15.51 1.96
CA PRO A 22 -13.73 14.84 2.07
C PRO A 22 -13.13 15.13 3.44
N THR A 23 -12.52 14.12 4.05
CA THR A 23 -11.89 14.28 5.37
C THR A 23 -10.83 15.37 5.29
N LYS A 24 -10.84 16.32 6.25
CA LYS A 24 -9.86 17.43 6.29
C LYS A 24 -8.41 16.95 6.45
N HIS A 25 -8.24 15.69 6.87
CA HIS A 25 -6.96 15.02 7.06
C HIS A 25 -7.01 13.72 6.27
N PRO A 26 -6.40 13.64 5.08
CA PRO A 26 -6.33 12.39 4.34
C PRO A 26 -5.48 11.37 5.11
N LEU A 27 -5.85 10.10 5.04
CA LEU A 27 -4.92 9.02 5.40
C LEU A 27 -3.74 9.03 4.42
N VAL A 28 -2.55 8.66 4.88
CA VAL A 28 -1.35 8.71 4.05
C VAL A 28 -0.71 7.33 4.03
N VAL A 29 -0.85 6.63 2.91
CA VAL A 29 -0.14 5.35 2.72
C VAL A 29 1.33 5.63 2.45
N ARG A 30 2.20 4.99 3.22
CA ARG A 30 3.65 5.06 3.06
C ARG A 30 4.22 3.67 2.98
N GLY A 31 5.14 3.45 2.05
CA GLY A 31 5.90 2.21 1.98
C GLY A 31 7.13 2.40 1.13
N ARG A 32 7.93 1.33 1.02
CA ARG A 32 9.15 1.34 0.24
C ARG A 32 9.15 0.21 -0.79
N VAL A 33 9.87 0.42 -1.87
CA VAL A 33 10.15 -0.61 -2.87
C VAL A 33 11.65 -0.92 -2.84
N TYR A 34 11.98 -2.19 -2.65
CA TYR A 34 13.35 -2.66 -2.60
C TYR A 34 13.64 -3.65 -3.73
N CYS A 35 14.92 -3.79 -4.03
CA CYS A 35 15.48 -4.83 -4.84
C CYS A 35 15.96 -5.97 -3.94
N ASP A 36 15.52 -7.18 -4.26
CA ASP A 36 15.95 -8.44 -3.68
C ASP A 36 16.89 -9.17 -4.67
N PRO A 37 18.20 -8.85 -4.65
CA PRO A 37 19.15 -9.51 -5.53
C PRO A 37 19.44 -10.96 -5.13
N CYS A 38 18.94 -11.42 -3.98
CA CYS A 38 19.18 -12.77 -3.47
C CYS A 38 17.96 -13.68 -3.59
N LYS A 39 16.82 -13.15 -4.05
CA LYS A 39 15.54 -13.86 -4.10
C LYS A 39 15.19 -14.46 -2.74
N ALA A 40 15.56 -13.76 -1.66
CA ALA A 40 15.34 -14.18 -0.28
C ALA A 40 13.87 -14.04 0.14
N GLY A 41 13.11 -13.16 -0.52
CA GLY A 41 11.74 -12.84 -0.13
C GLY A 41 11.66 -11.93 1.10
N PHE A 42 12.76 -11.27 1.48
CA PHE A 42 12.83 -10.25 2.53
C PHE A 42 14.05 -9.34 2.30
N GLU A 43 14.12 -8.22 3.02
CA GLU A 43 15.25 -7.29 2.94
C GLU A 43 16.50 -7.90 3.61
N THR A 44 17.62 -7.96 2.88
CA THR A 44 18.92 -8.43 3.36
C THR A 44 19.94 -7.30 3.31
N SER A 45 21.18 -7.55 3.76
CA SER A 45 22.30 -6.60 3.62
C SER A 45 22.66 -6.28 2.16
N ALA A 46 22.25 -7.10 1.19
CA ALA A 46 22.41 -6.82 -0.24
C ALA A 46 21.21 -6.06 -0.84
N SER A 47 20.11 -5.89 -0.11
CA SER A 47 18.94 -5.20 -0.62
C SER A 47 19.21 -3.71 -0.81
N THR A 48 18.68 -3.16 -1.90
CA THR A 48 18.79 -1.73 -2.23
C THR A 48 17.41 -1.16 -2.51
N PHE A 49 17.19 0.13 -2.30
CA PHE A 49 15.90 0.75 -2.56
C PHE A 49 15.81 1.25 -4.00
N ILE A 50 14.63 1.07 -4.63
CA ILE A 50 14.41 1.38 -6.04
C ILE A 50 13.71 2.73 -6.15
N ALA A 51 14.42 3.75 -6.64
CA ALA A 51 13.84 5.02 -7.03
C ALA A 51 13.09 4.90 -8.37
N GLY A 52 11.97 5.62 -8.51
CA GLY A 52 11.19 5.63 -9.75
C GLY A 52 10.32 4.39 -9.99
N ALA A 53 10.23 3.46 -9.04
CA ALA A 53 9.31 2.32 -9.12
C ALA A 53 7.87 2.82 -9.07
N LYS A 54 7.01 2.26 -9.93
CA LYS A 54 5.58 2.53 -9.93
C LYS A 54 4.88 1.54 -9.01
N VAL A 55 4.00 2.09 -8.16
CA VAL A 55 3.13 1.34 -7.27
C VAL A 55 1.71 1.85 -7.40
N LYS A 56 0.76 1.08 -6.92
CA LYS A 56 -0.64 1.50 -6.79
C LYS A 56 -1.24 1.01 -5.50
N VAL A 57 -2.22 1.73 -4.99
CA VAL A 57 -3.13 1.25 -3.95
C VAL A 57 -4.46 0.95 -4.60
N GLU A 58 -4.97 -0.27 -4.42
CA GLU A 58 -6.30 -0.69 -4.85
C GLU A 58 -7.15 -1.08 -3.64
N CYS A 59 -8.39 -0.60 -3.57
CA CYS A 59 -9.38 -1.10 -2.63
C CYS A 59 -10.47 -1.84 -3.37
N ARG A 60 -10.79 -3.03 -2.86
CA ARG A 60 -11.80 -3.93 -3.42
C ARG A 60 -12.85 -4.27 -2.39
N HIS A 61 -14.08 -4.41 -2.84
CA HIS A 61 -15.16 -4.91 -2.00
C HIS A 61 -14.80 -6.30 -1.47
N ARG A 62 -14.86 -6.49 -0.14
CA ARG A 62 -14.38 -7.70 0.54
C ARG A 62 -14.95 -9.01 0.00
N GLN A 63 -16.25 -9.04 -0.32
CA GLN A 63 -16.92 -10.27 -0.79
C GLN A 63 -16.88 -10.44 -2.31
N THR A 64 -17.24 -9.40 -3.07
CA THR A 64 -17.38 -9.47 -4.53
C THR A 64 -16.08 -9.21 -5.29
N SER A 65 -15.01 -8.78 -4.61
CA SER A 65 -13.72 -8.38 -5.20
C SER A 65 -13.81 -7.25 -6.25
N LYS A 66 -14.95 -6.56 -6.32
CA LYS A 66 -15.17 -5.41 -7.20
C LYS A 66 -14.18 -4.30 -6.84
N LEU A 67 -13.46 -3.77 -7.82
CA LEU A 67 -12.59 -2.61 -7.64
C LEU A 67 -13.43 -1.36 -7.32
N LEU A 68 -13.09 -0.68 -6.24
CA LEU A 68 -13.78 0.52 -5.76
C LEU A 68 -12.88 1.75 -5.80
N TYR A 69 -11.58 1.55 -5.64
CA TYR A 69 -10.58 2.61 -5.63
C TYR A 69 -9.27 2.12 -6.23
N SER A 70 -8.60 3.01 -6.98
CA SER A 70 -7.25 2.78 -7.46
C SER A 70 -6.50 4.11 -7.56
N ARG A 71 -5.28 4.15 -7.03
CA ARG A 71 -4.41 5.32 -7.13
C ARG A 71 -2.95 4.91 -7.26
N GLU A 72 -2.26 5.49 -8.23
CA GLU A 72 -0.83 5.24 -8.46
C GLU A 72 0.07 6.25 -7.73
N ALA A 73 1.30 5.82 -7.45
CA ALA A 73 2.41 6.67 -7.08
C ALA A 73 3.73 6.14 -7.65
N THR A 74 4.75 6.97 -7.58
CA THR A 74 6.12 6.63 -7.95
C THR A 74 7.03 6.84 -6.75
N THR A 75 7.98 5.94 -6.54
CA THR A 75 8.92 6.06 -5.43
C THR A 75 9.92 7.19 -5.66
N ASP A 76 10.28 7.87 -4.58
CA ASP A 76 11.32 8.89 -4.55
C ASP A 76 12.74 8.30 -4.55
N SER A 77 13.76 9.15 -4.38
CA SER A 77 15.17 8.74 -4.36
C SER A 77 15.54 7.76 -3.25
N THR A 78 14.71 7.63 -2.20
CA THR A 78 14.91 6.68 -1.09
C THR A 78 14.15 5.37 -1.31
N GLY A 79 13.49 5.22 -2.47
CA GLY A 79 12.57 4.14 -2.78
C GLY A 79 11.24 4.22 -2.03
N THR A 80 10.91 5.37 -1.44
CA THR A 80 9.69 5.56 -0.65
C THR A 80 8.58 6.08 -1.55
N TYR A 81 7.37 5.51 -1.44
CA TYR A 81 6.17 6.07 -2.06
C TYR A 81 5.23 6.63 -0.99
N VAL A 82 4.49 7.68 -1.36
CA VAL A 82 3.50 8.34 -0.50
C VAL A 82 2.21 8.54 -1.30
N ILE A 83 1.11 8.00 -0.81
CA ILE A 83 -0.21 8.09 -1.45
C ILE A 83 -1.21 8.66 -0.43
N PRO A 84 -1.66 9.93 -0.57
CA PRO A 84 -2.75 10.43 0.23
C PRO A 84 -4.08 9.80 -0.22
N VAL A 85 -4.96 9.47 0.73
CA VAL A 85 -6.27 8.88 0.50
C VAL A 85 -7.28 9.66 1.34
N SER A 86 -8.19 10.36 0.70
CA SER A 86 -9.14 11.26 1.37
C SER A 86 -10.41 10.53 1.81
N GLU A 87 -10.67 9.40 1.19
CA GLU A 87 -11.81 8.52 1.38
C GLU A 87 -11.59 7.55 2.56
N ASP A 88 -12.66 7.27 3.30
CA ASP A 88 -12.68 6.19 4.28
C ASP A 88 -13.20 4.92 3.61
N HIS A 89 -12.33 3.93 3.44
CA HIS A 89 -12.60 2.66 2.76
C HIS A 89 -13.16 1.57 3.70
N LYS A 90 -13.49 1.89 4.96
CA LYS A 90 -14.27 1.04 5.88
C LYS A 90 -13.82 -0.43 5.87
N ASP A 91 -14.70 -1.34 5.42
CA ASP A 91 -14.51 -2.80 5.40
C ASP A 91 -13.92 -3.33 4.08
N GLU A 92 -13.47 -2.45 3.20
CA GLU A 92 -12.86 -2.81 1.92
C GLU A 92 -11.45 -3.40 2.12
N CYS A 93 -11.06 -4.30 1.22
CA CYS A 93 -9.73 -4.86 1.18
C CYS A 93 -8.82 -3.95 0.34
N CYS A 94 -8.01 -3.12 1.00
CA CYS A 94 -7.03 -2.24 0.35
C CYS A 94 -5.61 -2.81 0.34
N ASP A 95 -4.97 -2.88 -0.82
CA ASP A 95 -3.59 -3.34 -1.00
C ASP A 95 -2.75 -2.28 -1.71
N ALA A 96 -1.56 -2.01 -1.19
CA ALA A 96 -0.48 -1.48 -2.02
C ALA A 96 0.08 -2.62 -2.88
N MET A 97 0.39 -2.33 -4.15
CA MET A 97 0.84 -3.32 -5.12
C MET A 97 1.93 -2.73 -6.01
N LEU A 98 2.90 -3.56 -6.39
CA LEU A 98 3.89 -3.22 -7.40
C LEU A 98 3.25 -3.13 -8.80
N VAL A 99 3.69 -2.15 -9.59
CA VAL A 99 3.26 -1.99 -10.99
C VAL A 99 4.44 -2.21 -11.91
N SER A 100 5.53 -1.47 -11.72
CA SER A 100 6.74 -1.63 -12.52
C SER A 100 7.97 -1.08 -11.81
N SER A 101 9.14 -1.56 -12.25
CA SER A 101 10.45 -1.08 -11.79
C SER A 101 11.23 -0.49 -12.95
N PRO A 102 11.88 0.68 -12.78
CA PRO A 102 12.83 1.20 -13.74
C PRO A 102 14.22 0.54 -13.62
N HIS A 103 14.46 -0.29 -12.60
CA HIS A 103 15.77 -0.90 -12.38
C HIS A 103 16.05 -1.94 -13.47
N PRO A 104 17.22 -1.89 -14.16
CA PRO A 104 17.48 -2.70 -15.35
C PRO A 104 17.48 -4.20 -15.07
N THR A 105 17.91 -4.61 -13.87
CA THR A 105 18.01 -6.02 -13.48
C THR A 105 17.00 -6.44 -12.42
N CYS A 106 16.28 -5.49 -11.78
CA CYS A 106 15.46 -5.76 -10.60
C CYS A 106 14.03 -5.33 -10.88
N ASN A 107 13.38 -6.08 -11.76
CA ASN A 107 12.12 -5.73 -12.39
C ASN A 107 11.10 -6.87 -12.43
N ILE A 108 11.40 -8.00 -11.80
CA ILE A 108 10.47 -9.12 -11.63
C ILE A 108 9.84 -9.00 -10.24
N PRO A 109 8.52 -8.82 -10.09
CA PRO A 109 7.90 -8.77 -8.76
C PRO A 109 8.21 -10.04 -7.96
N THR A 110 8.66 -9.90 -6.72
CA THR A 110 8.94 -11.04 -5.84
C THR A 110 7.61 -11.61 -5.34
N GLU A 111 7.37 -12.90 -5.59
CA GLU A 111 6.14 -13.58 -5.17
C GLU A 111 5.91 -13.44 -3.66
N GLY A 112 4.70 -13.05 -3.26
CA GLY A 112 4.35 -12.83 -1.85
C GLY A 112 4.88 -11.52 -1.26
N ARG A 113 5.70 -10.77 -2.00
CA ARG A 113 6.18 -9.42 -1.65
C ARG A 113 5.82 -8.38 -2.72
N ASP A 114 4.96 -8.75 -3.66
CA ASP A 114 4.44 -7.89 -4.73
C ASP A 114 3.27 -7.02 -4.28
N LYS A 115 2.71 -7.30 -3.09
CA LYS A 115 1.63 -6.52 -2.47
C LYS A 115 1.75 -6.45 -0.95
N ALA A 116 1.17 -5.42 -0.36
CA ALA A 116 1.07 -5.23 1.08
C ALA A 116 -0.31 -4.68 1.48
N ARG A 117 -0.96 -5.35 2.44
CA ARG A 117 -2.26 -4.92 2.99
C ARG A 117 -2.11 -3.60 3.72
N VAL A 118 -3.03 -2.66 3.47
CA VAL A 118 -3.11 -1.39 4.20
C VAL A 118 -4.51 -1.16 4.75
N ILE A 119 -4.63 -0.56 5.93
CA ILE A 119 -5.91 -0.30 6.58
C ILE A 119 -6.31 1.15 6.31
N LEU A 120 -7.28 1.34 5.42
CA LEU A 120 -7.74 2.67 5.00
C LEU A 120 -9.07 3.05 5.62
N THR A 121 -9.15 2.91 6.94
CA THR A 121 -10.29 3.40 7.72
C THR A 121 -9.80 4.07 9.01
N ARG A 122 -10.63 4.96 9.57
CA ARG A 122 -10.42 5.53 10.90
C ARG A 122 -11.13 4.75 12.01
N ASN A 123 -12.03 3.82 11.65
CA ASN A 123 -12.76 3.00 12.61
C ASN A 123 -11.95 1.77 13.08
N ASN A 124 -10.70 2.00 13.50
CA ASN A 124 -9.76 0.94 13.87
C ASN A 124 -8.89 1.27 15.10
N GLY A 125 -9.13 2.41 15.76
CA GLY A 125 -8.37 2.84 16.93
C GLY A 125 -6.96 3.40 16.63
N ILE A 126 -6.57 3.55 15.36
CA ILE A 126 -5.28 4.14 14.98
C ILE A 126 -5.41 5.66 14.86
N CYS A 127 -4.76 6.39 15.78
CA CYS A 127 -4.86 7.85 15.89
C CYS A 127 -4.09 8.63 14.80
N THR A 128 -3.04 8.05 14.24
CA THR A 128 -2.23 8.71 13.20
C THR A 128 -2.93 8.68 11.85
N ASP A 129 -2.52 9.55 10.93
CA ASP A 129 -2.98 9.52 9.54
C ASP A 129 -2.12 8.60 8.66
N ASP A 130 -0.87 8.38 9.05
CA ASP A 130 0.03 7.50 8.33
C ASP A 130 -0.40 6.03 8.44
N ARG A 131 -0.33 5.34 7.29
CA ARG A 131 -0.62 3.93 7.12
C ARG A 131 0.58 3.28 6.45
N PHE A 132 1.42 2.64 7.25
CA PHE A 132 2.63 2.00 6.76
C PHE A 132 2.30 0.66 6.11
N ALA A 133 2.69 0.51 4.85
CA ALA A 133 2.71 -0.74 4.13
C ALA A 133 4.07 -1.41 4.32
N ASN A 134 4.09 -2.74 4.42
CA ASN A 134 5.34 -3.49 4.35
C ASN A 134 6.08 -3.18 3.04
N SER A 135 7.41 -3.18 3.08
CA SER A 135 8.22 -3.01 1.89
C SER A 135 7.90 -4.09 0.86
N MET A 136 7.74 -3.68 -0.40
CA MET A 136 7.47 -4.57 -1.52
C MET A 136 8.73 -4.75 -2.36
N GLY A 137 8.93 -5.96 -2.86
CA GLY A 137 10.20 -6.36 -3.49
C GLY A 137 10.08 -6.66 -4.97
N PHE A 138 10.99 -6.13 -5.77
CA PHE A 138 11.35 -6.73 -7.05
C PHE A 138 12.60 -7.60 -6.85
N MET A 139 12.75 -8.66 -7.60
CA MET A 139 13.92 -9.52 -7.61
C MET A 139 14.66 -9.48 -8.94
N THR A 140 15.92 -9.91 -8.90
CA THR A 140 16.73 -10.17 -10.09
C THR A 140 16.38 -11.53 -10.70
N ALA A 141 16.70 -11.68 -12.00
CA ALA A 141 16.52 -12.97 -12.67
C ALA A 141 17.41 -14.07 -12.06
N GLN A 142 18.65 -13.73 -11.71
CA GLN A 142 19.62 -14.63 -11.09
C GLN A 142 20.14 -14.03 -9.77
N PRO A 143 20.33 -14.86 -8.72
CA PRO A 143 20.92 -14.40 -7.47
C PRO A 143 22.34 -13.88 -7.66
N MET A 144 22.74 -12.86 -6.88
CA MET A 144 24.14 -12.43 -6.84
C MET A 144 25.03 -13.50 -6.22
N ALA A 145 26.31 -13.56 -6.65
CA ALA A 145 27.26 -14.56 -6.16
C ALA A 145 27.46 -14.54 -4.62
N VAL A 146 27.32 -13.36 -3.99
CA VAL A 146 27.45 -13.19 -2.53
C VAL A 146 26.26 -13.73 -1.73
N CYS A 147 25.13 -14.04 -2.39
CA CYS A 147 23.90 -14.38 -1.69
C CYS A 147 23.99 -15.66 -0.86
N ALA A 148 24.80 -16.64 -1.26
CA ALA A 148 25.00 -17.85 -0.47
C ALA A 148 25.56 -17.54 0.94
N GLN A 149 26.52 -16.61 1.03
CA GLN A 149 27.12 -16.19 2.30
C GLN A 149 26.15 -15.35 3.13
N ILE A 150 25.37 -14.48 2.48
CA ILE A 150 24.36 -13.67 3.17
C ILE A 150 23.28 -14.57 3.77
N LEU A 151 22.77 -15.54 3.00
CA LEU A 151 21.69 -16.42 3.46
C LEU A 151 22.13 -17.37 4.58
N GLN A 152 23.42 -17.75 4.64
CA GLN A 152 23.97 -18.51 5.77
C GLN A 152 23.81 -17.77 7.12
N GLN A 153 23.78 -16.44 7.12
CA GLN A 153 23.60 -15.65 8.36
C GLN A 153 22.20 -15.78 8.96
N TYR A 154 21.23 -16.23 8.16
CA TYR A 154 19.83 -16.40 8.55
C TYR A 154 19.44 -17.86 8.74
N GLN A 155 20.40 -18.79 8.64
CA GLN A 155 20.15 -20.19 8.96
C GLN A 155 19.95 -20.30 10.47
N GLU A 156 18.72 -20.56 10.90
CA GLU A 156 18.45 -21.03 12.24
C GLU A 156 18.93 -22.47 12.33
N PHE A 157 19.83 -22.75 13.26
CA PHE A 157 20.17 -24.12 13.63
C PHE A 157 19.13 -24.52 14.68
N ASP A 158 18.34 -25.55 14.38
CA ASP A 158 17.48 -26.19 15.37
C ASP A 158 18.39 -26.86 16.41
N ASP A 159 18.54 -26.25 17.59
CA ASP A 159 19.10 -26.89 18.79
C ASP A 159 18.02 -27.71 19.52
#